data_AF-A0A934FPU6-F1
#
_entry.id   AF-A0A934FPU6-F1
#
_cell.length_a   1.000
_cell.length_b   1.000
_cell.length_c   1.000
_cell.angle_alpha   90.00
_cell.angle_beta   90.00
_cell.angle_gamma   90.00
#
_symmetry.space_group_name_H-M   'P 1'
#
loop_
_entity.id
_entity.type
_entity.pdbx_description
1 polymer ?
#
loop_
_entity_poly.entity_id
_entity_poly.type
_entity_poly.pdbx_seq_one_letter_code
_entity_poly.pdbx_strand_id
1 'polypeptide(L)'
;MARSHLKDVQEEAKLDLTPMIDCVFLLIIFFLCIEFKALEAKLPAYLPKDKGSQNDPAQPQEQLSIRIEVDQPGTKIPRKPLAPEVDKKGRKRTFALTGHTVKWDVGPTRFTDIERMRKELERIKSDPNSIVPDASKPGQTKLLPIVIEPQQGATYGDVASTVDVVKAVGFEEINFGGGRGPAPKR
;
A
#
# COMPACT_ATOMS: atom_id res chain seq x y z
N MET A 1 78.28 28.20 4.79
CA MET A 1 77.58 26.89 4.75
C MET A 1 76.12 27.12 5.18
N ALA A 2 75.30 27.79 4.35
CA ALA A 2 73.94 28.20 4.75
C ALA A 2 73.04 28.60 3.56
N ARG A 3 73.00 27.81 2.48
CA ARG A 3 72.19 28.15 1.28
C ARG A 3 71.61 26.97 0.48
N SER A 4 71.37 25.80 1.10
CA SER A 4 70.80 24.64 0.37
C SER A 4 69.52 24.03 0.95
N HIS A 5 68.88 24.63 1.97
CA HIS A 5 67.66 24.05 2.58
C HIS A 5 66.35 24.78 2.22
N LEU A 6 66.39 25.77 1.32
CA LEU A 6 65.20 26.54 0.94
C LEU A 6 64.68 26.22 -0.47
N LYS A 7 65.31 25.28 -1.20
CA LYS A 7 64.88 24.92 -2.56
C LYS A 7 63.99 23.67 -2.63
N ASP A 8 63.91 22.88 -1.57
CA ASP A 8 63.16 21.61 -1.57
C ASP A 8 61.73 21.75 -1.02
N VAL A 9 61.31 22.96 -0.60
CA VAL A 9 59.97 23.20 -0.01
C VAL A 9 58.93 23.64 -1.06
N GLN A 10 59.35 23.78 -2.32
CA GLN A 10 58.52 24.25 -3.43
C GLN A 10 58.48 23.27 -4.60
N GLU A 11 58.71 21.98 -4.36
CA GLU A 11 58.18 20.97 -5.27
C GLU A 11 56.66 20.96 -5.05
N GLU A 12 55.94 21.71 -5.89
CA GLU A 12 54.49 21.68 -5.98
C GLU A 12 54.05 20.22 -5.96
N ALA A 13 53.44 19.79 -4.86
CA ALA A 13 52.69 18.55 -4.79
C ALA A 13 51.52 18.69 -5.76
N LYS A 14 51.76 18.46 -7.05
CA LYS A 14 50.74 18.31 -8.07
C LYS A 14 49.82 17.21 -7.58
N LEU A 15 48.67 17.61 -7.05
CA LEU A 15 47.64 16.70 -6.62
C LEU A 15 47.26 15.86 -7.83
N ASP A 16 47.61 14.57 -7.81
CA ASP A 16 47.19 13.65 -8.84
C ASP A 16 45.70 13.43 -8.68
N LEU A 17 44.92 14.08 -9.55
CA LEU A 17 43.46 14.01 -9.54
C LEU A 17 42.96 12.72 -10.19
N THR A 18 43.81 12.03 -10.96
CA THR A 18 43.49 10.79 -11.66
C THR A 18 42.96 9.69 -10.73
N PRO A 19 43.62 9.37 -9.59
CA PRO A 19 43.10 8.39 -8.64
C PRO A 19 41.81 8.86 -7.95
N MET A 20 41.63 10.17 -7.71
CA MET A 20 40.40 10.68 -7.12
C MET A 20 39.21 10.55 -8.08
N ILE A 21 39.44 10.79 -9.37
CA ILE A 21 38.43 10.63 -10.41
C ILE A 21 38.02 9.16 -10.52
N ASP A 22 38.96 8.23 -10.50
CA ASP A 22 38.68 6.79 -10.59
C ASP A 22 37.79 6.31 -9.43
N CYS A 23 38.15 6.66 -8.19
CA CYS A 23 37.32 6.31 -7.02
C CYS A 23 35.91 6.90 -7.09
N VAL A 24 35.75 8.14 -7.53
CA VAL A 24 34.42 8.78 -7.65
C VAL A 24 33.63 8.16 -8.80
N PHE A 25 34.27 7.85 -9.92
CA PHE A 25 33.62 7.25 -11.09
C PHE A 25 33.13 5.84 -10.79
N LEU A 26 33.93 5.04 -10.08
CA LEU A 26 33.52 3.72 -9.59
C LEU A 26 32.34 3.81 -8.62
N LEU A 27 32.28 4.81 -7.74
CA LEU A 27 31.14 5.01 -6.84
C LEU A 27 29.86 5.40 -7.60
N ILE A 28 29.96 6.26 -8.61
CA ILE A 28 28.80 6.66 -9.44
C ILE A 28 28.28 5.45 -10.23
N ILE A 29 29.15 4.68 -10.87
CA ILE A 29 28.76 3.46 -11.59
C ILE A 29 28.16 2.44 -10.63
N PHE A 30 28.75 2.27 -9.44
CA PHE A 30 28.21 1.38 -8.41
C PHE A 30 26.78 1.79 -8.00
N PHE A 31 26.52 3.08 -7.75
CA PHE A 31 25.18 3.55 -7.39
C PHE A 31 24.18 3.54 -8.56
N LEU A 32 24.63 3.68 -9.80
CA LEU A 32 23.77 3.57 -10.99
C LEU A 32 23.44 2.12 -11.35
N CYS A 33 24.40 1.20 -11.18
CA CYS A 33 24.24 -0.22 -11.52
C CYS A 33 23.63 -1.04 -10.39
N ILE A 34 23.69 -0.56 -9.14
CA ILE A 34 22.85 -1.12 -8.09
C ILE A 34 21.44 -0.64 -8.35
N GLU A 35 20.56 -1.59 -8.69
CA GLU A 35 19.14 -1.40 -8.45
C GLU A 35 18.98 -1.15 -6.96
N PHE A 36 18.77 0.11 -6.58
CA PHE A 36 18.16 0.41 -5.29
C PHE A 36 16.77 -0.22 -5.32
N LYS A 37 16.70 -1.52 -5.01
CA LYS A 37 15.50 -2.12 -4.46
C LYS A 37 15.23 -1.26 -3.24
N ALA A 38 14.28 -0.34 -3.38
CA ALA A 38 13.93 0.59 -2.34
C ALA A 38 13.65 -0.21 -1.06
N LEU A 39 14.66 -0.32 -0.19
CA LEU A 39 14.53 -0.81 1.18
C LEU A 39 13.84 0.26 2.04
N GLU A 40 13.17 1.24 1.41
CA GLU A 40 12.22 2.16 2.05
C GLU A 40 11.07 1.42 2.75
N ALA A 41 10.81 0.15 2.41
CA ALA A 41 9.86 -0.70 3.12
C ALA A 41 10.35 -1.18 4.52
N LYS A 42 11.61 -0.90 4.91
CA LYS A 42 12.19 -1.40 6.16
C LYS A 42 12.70 -0.33 7.13
N LEU A 43 12.31 0.93 6.95
CA LEU A 43 12.21 1.81 8.10
C LEU A 43 11.22 1.14 9.06
N PRO A 44 11.56 0.87 10.34
CA PRO A 44 10.60 0.38 11.31
C PRO A 44 9.58 1.50 11.53
N ALA A 45 8.60 1.57 10.64
CA ALA A 45 7.43 2.37 10.84
C ALA A 45 6.80 1.77 12.10
N TYR A 46 6.72 2.57 13.15
CA TYR A 46 5.85 2.30 14.29
C TYR A 46 4.39 2.41 13.80
N LEU A 47 4.01 1.56 12.85
CA LEU A 47 2.61 1.31 12.57
C LEU A 47 2.05 0.70 13.85
N PRO A 48 0.91 1.22 14.35
CA PRO A 48 0.21 0.58 15.46
C PRO A 48 0.06 -0.90 15.17
N LYS A 49 0.70 -1.74 16.01
CA LYS A 49 0.65 -3.21 15.92
C LYS A 49 -0.76 -3.79 16.13
N ASP A 50 -1.71 -2.92 16.45
CA ASP A 50 -3.04 -3.23 16.93
C ASP A 50 -4.10 -3.23 15.81
N LYS A 51 -3.66 -3.36 14.55
CA LYS A 51 -4.55 -3.31 13.38
C LYS A 51 -4.60 -4.66 12.68
N GLY A 52 -5.11 -5.64 13.41
CA GLY A 52 -5.42 -6.99 12.95
C GLY A 52 -5.95 -7.81 14.12
N SER A 53 -6.95 -8.67 13.87
CA SER A 53 -7.58 -9.51 14.91
C SER A 53 -6.71 -10.68 15.40
N GLN A 54 -5.38 -10.62 15.26
CA GLN A 54 -4.46 -11.66 15.73
C GLN A 54 -3.27 -11.06 16.49
N ASN A 55 -3.04 -11.60 17.68
CA ASN A 55 -2.00 -11.19 18.64
C ASN A 55 -0.64 -11.90 18.42
N ASP A 56 -0.48 -12.66 17.33
CA ASP A 56 0.79 -13.30 17.06
C ASP A 56 1.78 -12.32 16.42
N PRO A 57 3.09 -12.40 16.75
CA PRO A 57 4.12 -11.63 16.09
C PRO A 57 4.23 -12.06 14.62
N ALA A 58 3.39 -11.47 13.77
CA ALA A 58 3.42 -11.69 12.35
C ALA A 58 4.73 -11.12 11.80
N GLN A 59 5.49 -11.98 11.11
CA GLN A 59 6.54 -11.48 10.22
C GLN A 59 5.85 -10.52 9.22
N PRO A 60 6.41 -9.32 8.96
CA PRO A 60 5.85 -8.41 7.98
C PRO A 60 5.81 -9.10 6.61
N GLN A 61 4.65 -9.66 6.27
CA GLN A 61 4.40 -10.19 4.94
C GLN A 61 4.03 -9.02 4.05
N GLU A 62 4.54 -9.02 2.82
CA GLU A 62 4.09 -8.09 1.81
C GLU A 62 2.60 -8.33 1.56
N GLN A 63 1.84 -7.23 1.49
CA GLN A 63 0.38 -7.25 1.36
C GLN A 63 -0.04 -6.25 0.30
N LEU A 64 -1.03 -6.64 -0.51
CA LEU A 64 -1.64 -5.74 -1.49
C LEU A 64 -2.77 -4.95 -0.82
N SER A 65 -2.65 -3.62 -0.75
CA SER A 65 -3.69 -2.77 -0.19
C SER A 65 -4.74 -2.40 -1.23
N ILE A 66 -6.02 -2.53 -0.84
CA ILE A 66 -7.17 -2.02 -1.58
C ILE A 66 -7.89 -1.00 -0.70
N ARG A 67 -7.75 0.29 -1.03
CA ARG A 67 -8.46 1.36 -0.34
C ARG A 67 -9.79 1.63 -1.02
N ILE A 68 -10.87 1.72 -0.24
CA ILE A 68 -12.20 2.11 -0.74
C ILE A 68 -12.47 3.54 -0.29
N GLU A 69 -12.52 4.48 -1.24
CA GLU A 69 -12.83 5.89 -1.00
C GLU A 69 -14.23 6.20 -1.52
N VAL A 70 -15.05 6.89 -0.72
CA VAL A 70 -16.36 7.37 -1.19
C VAL A 70 -16.16 8.54 -2.14
N ASP A 71 -16.71 8.42 -3.34
CA ASP A 71 -16.73 9.51 -4.32
C ASP A 71 -17.99 10.35 -4.15
N GLN A 72 -19.15 9.70 -4.17
CA GLN A 72 -20.43 10.34 -3.87
C GLN A 72 -21.13 9.57 -2.75
N PRO A 73 -21.45 10.21 -1.61
CA PRO A 73 -22.10 9.53 -0.50
C PRO A 73 -23.54 9.08 -0.84
N GLY A 74 -24.18 9.69 -1.82
CA GLY A 74 -25.55 9.42 -2.22
C GLY A 74 -26.59 9.89 -1.19
N THR A 75 -27.86 9.67 -1.53
CA THR A 75 -29.01 10.05 -0.68
C THR A 75 -29.71 8.81 -0.15
N LYS A 76 -30.01 8.82 1.15
CA LYS A 76 -30.78 7.76 1.79
C LYS A 76 -32.23 7.85 1.38
N ILE A 77 -32.72 6.83 0.69
CA ILE A 77 -34.13 6.67 0.34
C ILE A 77 -34.74 5.50 1.13
N PRO A 78 -35.98 5.62 1.62
CA PRO A 78 -36.68 4.48 2.22
C PRO A 78 -36.83 3.35 1.20
N ARG A 79 -36.48 2.10 1.57
CA ARG A 79 -36.67 0.95 0.69
C ARG A 79 -38.14 0.68 0.36
N LYS A 80 -39.04 1.06 1.26
CA LYS A 80 -40.50 1.00 1.04
C LYS A 80 -41.02 2.44 0.98
N PRO A 81 -41.56 2.90 -0.15
CA PRO A 81 -42.22 4.19 -0.24
C PRO A 81 -43.34 4.29 0.82
N LEU A 82 -43.55 5.47 1.41
CA LEU A 82 -44.57 5.77 2.46
C LEU A 82 -44.40 5.03 3.80
N ALA A 83 -43.37 4.21 3.97
CA ALA A 83 -43.03 3.66 5.28
C ALA A 83 -42.51 4.76 6.21
N PRO A 84 -42.96 4.84 7.47
CA PRO A 84 -42.28 5.68 8.47
C PRO A 84 -40.82 5.24 8.62
N GLU A 85 -39.92 6.20 8.89
CA GLU A 85 -38.47 5.96 9.03
C GLU A 85 -38.15 4.92 10.12
N VAL A 86 -39.03 4.83 11.11
CA VAL A 86 -38.88 3.98 12.29
C VAL A 86 -39.97 2.91 12.31
N ASP A 87 -39.62 1.71 12.74
CA ASP A 87 -40.59 0.63 12.96
C ASP A 87 -41.40 0.82 14.25
N LYS A 88 -42.38 -0.06 14.47
CA LYS A 88 -43.23 -0.03 15.67
C LYS A 88 -42.46 -0.22 16.99
N LYS A 89 -41.18 -0.62 16.94
CA LYS A 89 -40.29 -0.84 18.10
C LYS A 89 -39.25 0.27 18.25
N GLY A 90 -39.35 1.38 17.52
CA GLY A 90 -38.37 2.46 17.59
C GLY A 90 -37.09 2.23 16.80
N ARG A 91 -37.00 1.15 15.99
CA ARG A 91 -35.79 0.84 15.21
C ARG A 91 -35.85 1.50 13.83
N LYS A 92 -34.76 2.16 13.43
CA LYS A 92 -34.64 2.74 12.09
C LYS A 92 -34.75 1.66 11.03
N ARG A 93 -35.59 1.88 10.02
CA ARG A 93 -35.76 0.96 8.90
C ARG A 93 -34.55 1.02 7.96
N THR A 94 -34.34 -0.08 7.23
CA THR A 94 -33.34 -0.14 6.16
C THR A 94 -33.62 0.88 5.07
N PHE A 95 -32.59 1.63 4.69
CA PHE A 95 -32.60 2.55 3.56
C PHE A 95 -31.86 1.93 2.36
N ALA A 96 -32.11 2.45 1.17
CA ALA A 96 -31.21 2.31 0.03
C ALA A 96 -30.47 3.63 -0.18
N LEU A 97 -29.26 3.58 -0.72
CA LEU A 97 -28.54 4.77 -1.13
C LEU A 97 -28.69 4.93 -2.64
N THR A 98 -29.20 6.07 -3.08
CA THR A 98 -29.29 6.43 -4.49
C THR A 98 -28.18 7.42 -4.82
N GLY A 99 -27.44 7.16 -5.90
CA GLY A 99 -26.29 7.99 -6.30
C GLY A 99 -25.05 7.81 -5.41
N HIS A 100 -24.99 6.74 -4.62
CA HIS A 100 -23.77 6.39 -3.88
C HIS A 100 -22.77 5.73 -4.82
N THR A 101 -21.55 6.26 -4.85
CA THR A 101 -20.45 5.73 -5.65
C THR A 101 -19.15 5.75 -4.86
N VAL A 102 -18.29 4.78 -5.15
CA VAL A 102 -16.96 4.65 -4.53
C VAL A 102 -15.88 4.53 -5.60
N LYS A 103 -14.65 4.77 -5.19
CA LYS A 103 -13.42 4.58 -5.95
C LYS A 103 -12.51 3.64 -5.18
N TRP A 104 -11.68 2.91 -5.92
CA TRP A 104 -10.74 1.94 -5.37
C TRP A 104 -9.31 2.34 -5.71
N ASP A 105 -8.44 2.36 -4.72
CA ASP A 105 -6.99 2.38 -4.96
C ASP A 105 -6.45 0.99 -4.71
N VAL A 106 -5.88 0.37 -5.75
CA VAL A 106 -5.17 -0.91 -5.65
C VAL A 106 -3.68 -0.59 -5.75
N GLY A 107 -2.99 -0.61 -4.61
CA GLY A 107 -1.62 -0.09 -4.52
C GLY A 107 -1.54 1.38 -5.00
N PRO A 108 -0.75 1.70 -6.05
CA PRO A 108 -0.62 3.06 -6.57
C PRO A 108 -1.70 3.46 -7.59
N THR A 109 -2.53 2.52 -8.05
CA THR A 109 -3.45 2.75 -9.18
C THR A 109 -4.89 2.93 -8.72
N ARG A 110 -5.55 3.97 -9.25
CA ARG A 110 -6.93 4.35 -8.91
C ARG A 110 -7.94 3.91 -9.95
N PHE A 111 -9.07 3.41 -9.49
CA PHE A 111 -10.19 2.92 -10.30
C PHE A 111 -11.52 3.52 -9.83
N THR A 112 -12.38 3.86 -10.78
CA THR A 112 -13.77 4.31 -10.52
C THR A 112 -14.80 3.29 -10.96
N ASP A 113 -14.35 2.18 -11.54
CA ASP A 113 -15.16 1.11 -12.10
C ASP A 113 -14.64 -0.22 -11.59
N ILE A 114 -15.55 -1.03 -11.05
CA ILE A 114 -15.19 -2.26 -10.35
C ILE A 114 -14.67 -3.34 -11.33
N GLU A 115 -15.14 -3.35 -12.58
CA GLU A 115 -14.67 -4.28 -13.60
C GLU A 115 -13.25 -3.95 -14.07
N ARG A 116 -12.89 -2.66 -14.15
CA ARG A 116 -11.49 -2.25 -14.37
C ARG A 116 -10.59 -2.65 -13.21
N MET A 117 -11.05 -2.47 -11.97
CA MET A 117 -10.32 -2.95 -10.78
C MET A 117 -10.14 -4.47 -10.84
N ARG A 118 -11.17 -5.22 -11.20
CA ARG A 118 -11.10 -6.68 -11.37
C ARG A 118 -10.03 -7.08 -12.38
N LYS A 119 -10.00 -6.47 -13.56
CA LYS A 119 -8.98 -6.75 -14.59
C LYS A 119 -7.56 -6.46 -14.09
N GLU A 120 -7.40 -5.42 -13.29
CA GLU A 120 -6.11 -5.14 -12.65
C GLU A 120 -5.72 -6.23 -11.65
N LEU A 121 -6.67 -6.71 -10.83
CA LEU A 121 -6.42 -7.83 -9.92
C LEU A 121 -6.08 -9.12 -10.69
N GLU A 122 -6.72 -9.38 -11.83
CA GLU A 122 -6.38 -10.50 -12.72
C GLU A 122 -4.96 -10.35 -13.29
N ARG A 123 -4.56 -9.13 -13.68
CA ARG A 123 -3.20 -8.82 -14.11
C ARG A 123 -2.20 -9.07 -12.99
N ILE A 124 -2.45 -8.55 -11.78
CA ILE A 124 -1.60 -8.73 -10.61
C ILE A 124 -1.48 -10.20 -10.24
N LYS A 125 -2.57 -10.97 -10.28
CA LYS A 125 -2.55 -12.42 -10.04
C LYS A 125 -1.59 -13.16 -10.98
N SER A 126 -1.47 -12.71 -12.23
CA SER A 126 -0.54 -13.32 -13.21
C SER A 126 0.92 -12.90 -13.05
N ASP A 127 1.19 -11.86 -12.25
CA ASP A 127 2.54 -11.36 -11.99
C ASP A 127 3.28 -12.31 -11.01
N PRO A 128 4.47 -12.85 -11.37
CA PRO A 128 5.26 -13.68 -10.47
C PRO A 128 5.63 -12.99 -9.15
N ASN A 129 5.70 -11.65 -9.12
CA ASN A 129 5.98 -10.89 -7.89
C ASN A 129 4.80 -10.92 -6.91
N SER A 130 3.63 -11.36 -7.35
CA SER A 130 2.44 -11.48 -6.49
C SER A 130 2.37 -12.82 -5.75
N ILE A 131 3.35 -13.70 -5.95
CA ILE A 131 3.41 -15.03 -5.35
C ILE A 131 4.40 -15.00 -4.18
N VAL A 132 3.92 -15.32 -2.98
CA VAL A 132 4.72 -15.36 -1.75
C VAL A 132 4.73 -16.76 -1.13
N PRO A 133 5.80 -17.12 -0.39
CA PRO A 133 5.81 -18.35 0.39
C PRO A 133 4.67 -18.38 1.42
N ASP A 134 3.99 -19.51 1.54
CA ASP A 134 2.96 -19.68 2.55
C ASP A 134 3.59 -20.03 3.91
N ALA A 135 3.55 -19.08 4.85
CA ALA A 135 4.04 -19.30 6.20
C ALA A 135 3.29 -20.41 6.95
N SER A 136 2.02 -20.66 6.61
CA SER A 136 1.21 -21.72 7.22
C SER A 136 1.58 -23.10 6.69
N LYS A 137 2.16 -23.19 5.49
CA LYS A 137 2.49 -24.44 4.79
C LYS A 137 3.89 -24.35 4.15
N PRO A 138 4.94 -24.70 4.90
CA PRO A 138 6.31 -24.64 4.40
C PRO A 138 6.49 -25.39 3.07
N GLY A 139 7.08 -24.73 2.08
CA GLY A 139 7.31 -25.27 0.74
C GLY A 139 6.16 -25.04 -0.27
N GLN A 140 5.04 -24.46 0.16
CA GLN A 140 3.98 -24.01 -0.74
C GLN A 140 4.07 -22.49 -0.96
N THR A 141 3.49 -22.04 -2.07
CA THR A 141 3.34 -20.63 -2.42
C THR A 141 1.88 -20.26 -2.51
N LYS A 142 1.56 -19.01 -2.17
CA LYS A 142 0.23 -18.43 -2.27
C LYS A 142 0.30 -17.03 -2.88
N LEU A 143 -0.84 -16.47 -3.26
CA LEU A 143 -0.91 -15.06 -3.64
C LEU A 143 -0.69 -14.16 -2.42
N LEU A 144 -0.17 -12.95 -2.66
CA LEU A 144 -0.09 -11.89 -1.66
C LEU A 144 -1.43 -11.73 -0.93
N PRO A 145 -1.42 -11.66 0.41
CA PRO A 145 -2.62 -11.34 1.16
C PRO A 145 -3.10 -9.93 0.79
N ILE A 146 -4.41 -9.76 0.71
CA ILE A 146 -5.03 -8.46 0.44
C ILE A 146 -5.48 -7.84 1.76
N VAL A 147 -5.22 -6.53 1.91
CA VAL A 147 -5.82 -5.73 2.98
C VAL A 147 -6.82 -4.77 2.38
N ILE A 148 -8.09 -4.91 2.77
CA ILE A 148 -9.15 -3.99 2.37
C ILE A 148 -9.27 -2.88 3.42
N GLU A 149 -9.07 -1.64 2.99
CA GLU A 149 -9.05 -0.45 3.84
C GLU A 149 -10.22 0.49 3.50
N PRO A 150 -11.43 0.25 4.04
CA PRO A 150 -12.56 1.17 3.84
C PRO A 150 -12.28 2.51 4.52
N GLN A 151 -12.43 3.60 3.76
CA GLN A 151 -12.35 4.96 4.31
C GLN A 151 -13.70 5.41 4.87
N GLN A 152 -13.68 6.56 5.55
CA GLN A 152 -14.87 7.14 6.15
C GLN A 152 -16.00 7.31 5.11
N GLY A 153 -17.19 6.85 5.49
CA GLY A 153 -18.39 6.91 4.64
C GLY A 153 -18.61 5.66 3.80
N ALA A 154 -17.61 4.80 3.62
CA ALA A 154 -17.80 3.52 2.93
C ALA A 154 -18.80 2.66 3.70
N THR A 155 -19.69 2.01 2.97
CA THR A 155 -20.73 1.15 3.52
C THR A 155 -20.29 -0.30 3.56
N TYR A 156 -21.03 -1.11 4.31
CA TYR A 156 -20.85 -2.57 4.27
C TYR A 156 -21.01 -3.13 2.86
N GLY A 157 -21.90 -2.56 2.04
CA GLY A 157 -22.13 -3.01 0.67
C GLY A 157 -20.90 -2.81 -0.22
N ASP A 158 -20.18 -1.70 -0.04
CA ASP A 158 -18.99 -1.40 -0.84
C ASP A 158 -17.86 -2.39 -0.50
N VAL A 159 -17.69 -2.67 0.80
CA VAL A 159 -16.72 -3.66 1.28
C VAL A 159 -17.07 -5.06 0.79
N ALA A 160 -18.34 -5.48 0.92
CA ALA A 160 -18.80 -6.80 0.50
C ALA A 160 -18.60 -7.00 -1.01
N SER A 161 -19.01 -6.03 -1.83
CA SER A 161 -18.81 -6.08 -3.29
C SER A 161 -17.32 -6.17 -3.66
N THR A 162 -16.46 -5.44 -2.95
CA THR A 162 -15.00 -5.52 -3.15
C THR A 162 -14.48 -6.92 -2.78
N VAL A 163 -14.91 -7.49 -1.65
CA VAL A 163 -14.53 -8.85 -1.22
C VAL A 163 -14.96 -9.89 -2.24
N ASP A 164 -16.18 -9.78 -2.78
CA ASP A 164 -16.70 -10.73 -3.76
C ASP A 164 -15.86 -10.74 -5.03
N VAL A 165 -15.45 -9.56 -5.52
CA VAL A 165 -14.55 -9.45 -6.67
C VAL A 165 -13.17 -10.02 -6.37
N VAL A 166 -12.59 -9.68 -5.22
CA VAL A 166 -11.27 -10.18 -4.81
C VAL A 166 -11.24 -11.71 -4.74
N LYS A 167 -12.27 -12.31 -4.13
CA LYS A 167 -12.43 -13.77 -4.07
C LYS A 167 -12.67 -14.39 -5.45
N ALA A 168 -13.47 -13.74 -6.29
CA ALA A 168 -13.74 -14.23 -7.65
C ALA A 168 -12.47 -14.28 -8.51
N VAL A 169 -11.52 -13.37 -8.30
CA VAL A 169 -10.21 -13.39 -8.96
C VAL A 169 -9.33 -14.53 -8.42
N GLY A 170 -9.49 -14.90 -7.14
CA GLY A 170 -8.81 -16.05 -6.52
C GLY A 170 -7.81 -15.68 -5.44
N PHE A 171 -7.87 -14.47 -4.89
CA PHE A 171 -7.14 -14.14 -3.68
C PHE A 171 -7.87 -14.72 -2.46
N GLU A 172 -7.18 -15.57 -1.70
CA GLU A 172 -7.78 -16.33 -0.60
C GLU A 172 -7.65 -15.61 0.76
N GLU A 173 -6.50 -15.00 1.01
CA GLU A 173 -6.22 -14.31 2.27
C GLU A 173 -6.62 -12.85 2.19
N ILE A 174 -7.76 -12.53 2.80
CA ILE A 174 -8.32 -11.18 2.85
C ILE A 174 -8.38 -10.71 4.30
N ASN A 175 -7.61 -9.69 4.59
CA ASN A 175 -7.58 -8.98 5.86
C ASN A 175 -8.34 -7.66 5.73
N PHE A 176 -8.89 -7.18 6.84
CA PHE A 176 -9.57 -5.88 6.90
C PHE A 176 -8.71 -4.91 7.69
N GLY A 177 -8.26 -3.86 7.01
CA GLY A 177 -7.51 -2.78 7.63
C GLY A 177 -8.43 -1.91 8.47
N GLY A 178 -7.92 -1.44 9.61
CA GLY A 178 -8.61 -0.45 10.44
C GLY A 178 -8.71 0.88 9.68
N GLY A 179 -9.86 1.12 9.05
CA GLY A 179 -10.19 2.36 8.34
C GLY A 179 -9.76 3.57 9.17
N ARG A 180 -9.16 4.58 8.53
CA ARG A 180 -8.76 5.79 9.24
C ARG A 180 -9.99 6.34 9.95
N GLY A 181 -9.95 6.37 11.29
CA GLY A 181 -10.92 7.12 12.06
C GLY A 181 -10.98 8.57 11.57
N PRO A 182 -12.03 9.32 11.92
CA PRO A 182 -12.18 10.71 11.46
C PRO A 182 -10.85 11.45 11.68
N ALA A 183 -10.39 12.15 10.63
CA ALA A 183 -9.15 12.92 10.70
C ALA A 183 -9.18 13.81 11.95
N PRO A 184 -8.06 13.93 12.71
CA PRO A 184 -8.03 14.81 13.86
C PRO A 184 -8.44 16.20 13.43
N LYS A 185 -9.43 16.79 14.12
CA LYS A 185 -9.82 18.18 13.89
C LYS A 185 -8.58 19.04 14.15
N ARG A 186 -8.10 19.71 13.10
CA ARG A 186 -7.08 20.75 13.21
C ARG A 186 -7.66 21.98 13.89
#